data_AF-A0A962WCJ0-F1
#
_entry.id   AF-A0A962WCJ0-F1
#
_cell.length_a   1.000
_cell.length_b   1.000
_cell.length_c   1.000
_cell.angle_alpha   90.00
_cell.angle_beta   90.00
_cell.angle_gamma   90.00
#
_symmetry.space_group_name_H-M   'P 1'
#
loop_
_entity.id
_entity.type
_entity.pdbx_description
1 polymer ?
#
loop_
_entity_poly.entity_id
_entity_poly.type
_entity_poly.pdbx_seq_one_letter_code
_entity_poly.pdbx_strand_id
1 'polypeptide(L)'
;MPSVSSPDVLLLIGPGCPHCAAVLQHLQGLIKDGSIGELRVVNIAQRPELAADLNVRGVPWMRLGDFDLEGAHSLSELREWIARASKEHGLAEYFLDLLGHGQRGKLLNHLQQHPENAVELFHLLADKDAGIDQRVGIGSILEEMAEQGTLSRWIDKLGELSRNPDATVRADALHYLALGASDDARPFLESARNDADDMVRQVAEEILEELSGANAK
;
A
#
# COMPACT_ATOMS: atom_id res chain seq x y z
N MET A 1 20.65 5.54 16.22
CA MET A 1 20.05 5.57 14.87
C MET A 1 19.98 4.14 14.41
N PRO A 2 18.80 3.58 14.07
CA PRO A 2 18.77 2.26 13.47
C PRO A 2 19.57 2.33 12.17
N SER A 3 20.55 1.44 12.01
CA SER A 3 21.27 1.31 10.75
C SER A 3 20.27 0.89 9.69
N VAL A 4 20.02 1.73 8.70
CA VAL A 4 19.25 1.33 7.52
C VAL A 4 20.08 0.27 6.82
N SER A 5 19.71 -0.99 7.00
CA SER A 5 20.37 -2.11 6.34
C SER A 5 19.99 -2.10 4.86
N SER A 6 20.97 -2.29 3.98
CA SER A 6 20.69 -2.46 2.55
C SER A 6 19.66 -3.57 2.35
N PRO A 7 18.65 -3.40 1.47
CA PRO A 7 17.59 -4.37 1.28
C PRO A 7 18.12 -5.66 0.64
N ASP A 8 17.46 -6.77 0.94
CA ASP A 8 17.73 -8.06 0.32
C ASP A 8 16.91 -8.24 -0.96
N VAL A 9 17.44 -9.03 -1.90
CA VAL A 9 16.80 -9.31 -3.18
C VAL A 9 16.63 -10.80 -3.44
N LEU A 10 15.39 -11.21 -3.72
CA LEU A 10 15.08 -12.50 -4.33
C LEU A 10 14.78 -12.27 -5.82
N LEU A 11 15.56 -12.87 -6.71
CA LEU A 11 15.34 -12.85 -8.16
C LEU A 11 14.86 -14.22 -8.65
N LEU A 12 13.69 -14.25 -9.29
CA LEU A 12 13.18 -15.40 -10.02
C LEU A 12 13.52 -15.29 -11.51
N ILE A 13 14.14 -16.34 -12.04
CA ILE A 13 14.53 -16.46 -13.45
C ILE A 13 14.00 -17.75 -14.05
N GLY A 14 13.97 -17.82 -15.38
CA GLY A 14 13.57 -19.04 -16.09
C GLY A 14 14.30 -19.19 -17.42
N PRO A 15 14.36 -20.42 -17.96
CA PRO A 15 14.95 -20.69 -19.26
C PRO A 15 14.17 -19.94 -20.36
N GLY A 16 14.90 -19.39 -21.33
CA GLY A 16 14.28 -18.65 -22.46
C GLY A 16 13.83 -17.22 -22.15
N CYS A 17 14.00 -16.75 -20.91
CA CYS A 17 13.73 -15.36 -20.54
C CYS A 17 14.76 -14.40 -21.16
N PRO A 18 14.36 -13.50 -22.08
CA PRO A 18 15.31 -12.63 -22.79
C PRO A 18 15.91 -11.53 -21.90
N HIS A 19 15.25 -11.18 -20.79
CA HIS A 19 15.64 -10.07 -19.92
C HIS A 19 16.37 -10.51 -18.64
N CYS A 20 16.29 -11.79 -18.26
CA CYS A 20 16.79 -12.27 -16.96
C CYS A 20 18.31 -12.10 -16.82
N ALA A 21 19.07 -12.25 -17.91
CA ALA A 21 20.53 -12.09 -17.88
C ALA A 21 20.95 -10.64 -17.56
N ALA A 22 20.30 -9.65 -18.19
CA ALA A 22 20.59 -8.24 -17.97
C ALA A 22 20.24 -7.81 -16.53
N VAL A 23 19.06 -8.20 -16.04
CA VAL A 23 18.63 -7.90 -14.67
C VAL A 23 19.57 -8.52 -13.64
N LEU A 24 19.96 -9.79 -13.83
CA LEU A 24 20.92 -10.45 -12.95
C LEU A 24 22.27 -9.72 -12.93
N GLN A 25 22.76 -9.25 -14.08
CA GLN A 25 24.02 -8.49 -14.15
C GLN A 25 23.93 -7.17 -13.37
N HIS A 26 22.82 -6.44 -13.45
CA HIS A 26 22.62 -5.23 -12.66
C HIS A 26 22.65 -5.52 -11.15
N LEU A 27 21.90 -6.54 -10.71
CA LEU A 27 21.83 -6.94 -9.30
C LEU A 27 23.18 -7.45 -8.76
N GLN A 28 23.96 -8.16 -9.59
CA GLN A 28 25.33 -8.54 -9.25
C GLN A 28 26.27 -7.34 -9.06
N GLY A 29 26.03 -6.22 -9.76
CA GLY A 29 26.73 -4.97 -9.51
C GLY A 29 26.34 -4.37 -8.16
N LEU A 30 25.03 -4.33 -7.88
CA LEU A 30 24.46 -3.74 -6.67
C LEU A 30 24.84 -4.50 -5.37
N ILE A 31 25.01 -5.82 -5.42
CA ILE A 31 25.52 -6.55 -4.25
C ILE A 31 27.02 -6.28 -4.02
N LYS A 32 27.80 -6.07 -5.08
CA LYS A 32 29.24 -5.79 -4.97
C LYS A 32 29.54 -4.40 -4.44
N ASP A 33 28.71 -3.42 -4.78
CA ASP A 33 28.85 -2.04 -4.28
C ASP A 33 28.16 -1.83 -2.92
N GLY A 34 27.45 -2.84 -2.41
CA GLY A 34 26.79 -2.82 -1.10
C GLY A 34 25.42 -2.16 -1.10
N SER A 35 24.86 -1.80 -2.25
CA SER A 35 23.51 -1.25 -2.36
C SER A 35 22.42 -2.25 -1.97
N ILE A 36 22.69 -3.57 -2.04
CA ILE A 36 21.83 -4.64 -1.52
C ILE A 36 22.61 -5.57 -0.59
N GLY A 37 21.93 -6.14 0.41
CA GLY A 37 22.54 -7.01 1.43
C GLY A 37 22.75 -8.45 0.94
N GLU A 38 21.69 -9.04 0.39
CA GLU A 38 21.67 -10.39 -0.17
C GLU A 38 21.12 -10.39 -1.61
N LEU A 39 21.62 -11.31 -2.44
CA LEU A 39 21.05 -11.64 -3.74
C LEU A 39 20.83 -13.16 -3.84
N ARG A 40 19.58 -13.57 -3.69
CA ARG A 40 19.15 -14.96 -3.89
C ARG A 40 18.55 -15.12 -5.28
N VAL A 41 19.15 -15.97 -6.11
CA VAL A 41 18.67 -16.23 -7.47
C VAL A 41 18.07 -17.63 -7.56
N VAL A 42 16.82 -17.74 -8.02
CA VAL A 42 16.11 -19.02 -8.14
C VAL A 42 15.63 -19.22 -9.57
N ASN A 43 15.99 -20.37 -10.14
CA ASN A 43 15.44 -20.81 -11.43
C ASN A 43 14.10 -21.53 -11.20
N ILE A 44 13.01 -20.89 -11.59
CA ILE A 44 11.65 -21.42 -11.37
C ILE A 44 11.34 -22.66 -12.21
N ALA A 45 12.11 -22.95 -13.27
CA ALA A 45 11.97 -24.24 -13.98
C ALA A 45 12.46 -25.44 -13.16
N GLN A 46 13.27 -25.20 -12.12
CA GLN A 46 13.77 -26.22 -11.19
C GLN A 46 13.10 -26.14 -9.80
N ARG A 47 12.41 -25.03 -9.52
CA ARG A 47 11.72 -24.71 -8.27
C ARG A 47 10.36 -24.04 -8.56
N PRO A 48 9.44 -24.70 -9.29
CA PRO A 48 8.16 -24.10 -9.70
C PRO A 48 7.25 -23.75 -8.53
N GLU A 49 7.39 -24.45 -7.40
CA GLU A 49 6.64 -24.20 -6.17
C GLU A 49 6.83 -22.76 -5.66
N LEU A 50 8.04 -22.20 -5.77
CA LEU A 50 8.31 -20.85 -5.31
C LEU A 50 7.56 -19.80 -6.13
N ALA A 51 7.41 -20.02 -7.44
CA ALA A 51 6.61 -19.13 -8.28
C ALA A 51 5.11 -19.26 -7.97
N ALA A 52 4.64 -20.47 -7.67
CA ALA A 52 3.24 -20.71 -7.30
C ALA A 52 2.88 -20.05 -5.96
N ASP A 53 3.71 -20.23 -4.93
CA ASP A 53 3.52 -19.67 -3.60
C ASP A 53 3.50 -18.14 -3.62
N LEU A 54 4.34 -17.54 -4.48
CA LEU A 54 4.42 -16.09 -4.68
C LEU A 54 3.43 -15.55 -5.73
N ASN A 55 2.59 -16.41 -6.32
CA ASN A 55 1.64 -16.07 -7.40
C ASN A 55 2.31 -15.35 -8.60
N VAL A 56 3.55 -15.74 -8.92
CA VAL A 56 4.36 -15.16 -9.99
C VAL A 56 4.04 -15.84 -11.32
N ARG A 57 3.57 -15.04 -12.29
CA ARG A 57 3.14 -15.52 -13.62
C ARG A 57 4.20 -15.40 -14.70
N GLY A 58 5.31 -14.71 -14.44
CA GLY A 58 6.34 -14.43 -15.42
C GLY A 58 7.69 -14.11 -14.79
N VAL A 59 8.73 -14.16 -15.61
CA VAL A 59 10.11 -13.81 -15.23
C VAL A 59 10.70 -12.82 -16.24
N PRO A 60 11.64 -11.95 -15.84
CA PRO A 60 12.21 -11.84 -14.50
C PRO A 60 11.20 -11.23 -13.53
N TRP A 61 11.19 -11.75 -12.30
CA TRP A 61 10.44 -11.20 -11.18
C TRP A 61 11.41 -11.06 -10.02
N MET A 62 11.30 -10.00 -9.23
CA MET A 62 12.13 -9.87 -8.03
C MET A 62 11.36 -9.28 -6.86
N ARG A 63 11.72 -9.74 -5.66
CA ARG A 63 11.38 -9.06 -4.41
C ARG A 63 12.59 -8.27 -3.95
N LEU A 64 12.42 -6.97 -3.75
CA LEU A 64 13.44 -6.03 -3.28
C LEU A 64 12.94 -5.40 -1.99
N GLY A 65 13.44 -5.87 -0.84
CA GLY A 65 12.80 -5.57 0.44
C GLY A 65 11.32 -5.99 0.41
N ASP A 66 10.43 -5.02 0.60
CA ASP A 66 8.97 -5.22 0.60
C ASP A 66 8.32 -4.99 -0.78
N PHE A 67 9.10 -4.78 -1.83
CA PHE A 67 8.58 -4.47 -3.17
C PHE A 67 8.67 -5.67 -4.10
N ASP A 68 7.55 -6.00 -4.76
CA ASP A 68 7.51 -7.03 -5.80
C ASP A 68 7.55 -6.36 -7.18
N LEU A 69 8.68 -6.51 -7.87
CA LEU A 69 8.97 -5.88 -9.15
C LEU A 69 8.93 -6.91 -10.29
N GLU A 70 8.21 -6.58 -11.36
CA GLU A 70 7.97 -7.47 -12.50
C GLU A 70 8.65 -6.96 -13.78
N GLY A 71 9.29 -7.88 -14.49
CA GLY A 71 9.85 -7.62 -15.80
C GLY A 71 11.25 -7.02 -15.74
N ALA A 72 11.65 -6.40 -16.85
CA ALA A 72 12.97 -5.85 -17.02
C ALA A 72 13.08 -4.50 -16.32
N HIS A 73 14.06 -4.35 -15.44
CA HIS A 73 14.44 -3.07 -14.85
C HIS A 73 15.88 -2.70 -15.21
N SER A 74 16.05 -1.44 -15.60
CA SER A 74 17.35 -0.79 -15.78
C SER A 74 18.06 -0.63 -14.43
N LEU A 75 19.38 -0.44 -14.47
CA LEU A 75 20.16 -0.17 -13.27
C LEU A 75 19.70 1.10 -12.53
N SER A 76 19.28 2.13 -13.25
CA SER A 76 18.76 3.37 -12.65
C SER A 76 17.46 3.12 -11.89
N GLU A 77 16.50 2.42 -12.49
CA GLU A 77 15.23 2.08 -11.82
C GLU A 77 15.48 1.23 -10.58
N LEU A 78 16.38 0.25 -10.64
CA LEU A 78 16.74 -0.56 -9.47
C LEU A 78 17.34 0.29 -8.34
N ARG A 79 18.17 1.29 -8.67
CA ARG A 79 18.72 2.21 -7.66
C ARG A 79 17.64 3.10 -7.04
N GLU A 80 16.66 3.54 -7.83
CA GLU A 80 15.51 4.29 -7.33
C GLU A 80 14.68 3.44 -6.35
N TRP A 81 14.41 2.18 -6.69
CA TRP A 81 13.72 1.25 -5.81
C TRP A 81 14.50 0.95 -4.52
N ILE A 82 15.82 0.78 -4.58
CA ILE A 82 16.67 0.63 -3.39
C ILE A 82 16.61 1.86 -2.50
N ALA A 83 16.67 3.05 -3.11
CA ALA A 83 16.56 4.31 -2.37
C ALA A 83 15.19 4.41 -1.68
N ARG A 84 14.11 3.99 -2.33
CA ARG A 84 12.76 3.92 -1.73
C ARG A 84 12.70 2.93 -0.58
N ALA A 85 13.26 1.74 -0.73
CA ALA A 85 13.26 0.71 0.32
C ALA A 85 13.98 1.16 1.62
N SER A 86 14.81 2.21 1.51
CA SER A 86 15.54 2.81 2.63
C SER A 86 14.81 3.99 3.29
N LYS A 87 13.67 4.43 2.76
CA LYS A 87 12.88 5.55 3.29
C LYS A 87 11.82 5.07 4.28
N GLU A 88 11.50 5.92 5.26
CA GLU A 88 10.47 5.66 6.28
C GLU A 88 9.09 5.33 5.68
N HIS A 89 8.68 6.05 4.62
CA HIS A 89 7.44 5.79 3.86
C HIS A 89 7.73 5.33 2.42
N GLY A 90 8.77 4.53 2.24
CA GLY A 90 9.13 4.00 0.92
C GLY A 90 8.03 3.16 0.28
N LEU A 91 7.22 2.49 1.10
CA LEU A 91 6.14 1.63 0.66
C LEU A 91 4.91 2.42 0.17
N ALA A 92 4.65 3.60 0.72
CA ALA A 92 3.68 4.54 0.15
C ALA A 92 4.00 4.89 -1.32
N GLU A 93 5.27 5.15 -1.65
CA GLU A 93 5.70 5.40 -3.05
C GLU A 93 5.47 4.17 -3.94
N TYR A 94 5.71 2.96 -3.41
CA TYR A 94 5.41 1.71 -4.13
C TYR A 94 3.92 1.53 -4.39
N PHE A 95 3.06 1.86 -3.42
CA PHE A 95 1.61 1.78 -3.59
C PHE A 95 1.10 2.75 -4.65
N LEU A 96 1.64 3.98 -4.68
CA LEU A 96 1.34 4.94 -5.73
C LEU A 96 1.78 4.45 -7.11
N ASP A 97 2.94 3.79 -7.22
CA ASP A 97 3.39 3.18 -8.48
C ASP A 97 2.42 2.08 -8.95
N LEU A 98 2.00 1.19 -8.04
CA LEU A 98 1.01 0.15 -8.35
C LEU A 98 -0.31 0.77 -8.83
N LEU A 99 -0.83 1.77 -8.12
CA LEU A 99 -2.07 2.45 -8.48
C LEU A 99 -1.94 3.18 -9.82
N GLY A 100 -0.83 3.88 -10.06
CA GLY A 100 -0.54 4.58 -11.32
C GLY A 100 -0.49 3.65 -12.53
N HIS A 101 -0.10 2.39 -12.33
CA HIS A 101 -0.10 1.36 -13.37
C HIS A 101 -1.37 0.48 -13.38
N GLY A 102 -2.41 0.83 -12.63
CA GLY A 102 -3.67 0.07 -12.57
C GLY A 102 -3.54 -1.31 -11.90
N GLN A 103 -2.49 -1.54 -11.11
CA GLN A 103 -2.17 -2.81 -10.46
C GLN A 103 -2.87 -2.97 -9.10
N ARG A 104 -4.12 -2.51 -9.00
CA ARG A 104 -4.96 -2.53 -7.77
C ARG A 104 -4.98 -3.91 -7.10
N GLY A 105 -5.14 -4.97 -7.90
CA GLY A 105 -5.16 -6.35 -7.40
C GLY A 105 -3.85 -6.80 -6.74
N LYS A 106 -2.70 -6.28 -7.18
CA LYS A 106 -1.42 -6.58 -6.51
C LYS A 106 -1.32 -5.88 -5.17
N LEU A 107 -1.76 -4.62 -5.09
CA LEU A 107 -1.80 -3.88 -3.83
C LEU A 107 -2.71 -4.57 -2.81
N LEU A 108 -3.89 -5.02 -3.23
CA LEU A 108 -4.79 -5.79 -2.35
C LEU A 108 -4.16 -7.10 -1.87
N ASN A 109 -3.52 -7.86 -2.77
CA ASN A 109 -2.81 -9.08 -2.38
C ASN A 109 -1.67 -8.79 -1.39
N HIS A 110 -0.93 -7.69 -1.59
CA HIS A 110 0.13 -7.24 -0.67
C HIS A 110 -0.44 -6.96 0.73
N LEU A 111 -1.55 -6.23 0.81
CA LEU A 111 -2.21 -5.91 2.08
C LEU A 111 -2.88 -7.12 2.74
N GLN A 112 -3.26 -8.14 1.97
CA GLN A 112 -3.73 -9.41 2.54
C GLN A 112 -2.58 -10.20 3.16
N GLN A 113 -1.40 -10.17 2.56
CA GLN A 113 -0.19 -10.84 3.07
C GLN A 113 0.46 -10.07 4.22
N HIS A 114 0.41 -8.75 4.17
CA HIS A 114 1.03 -7.82 5.10
C HIS A 114 0.02 -6.73 5.54
N PRO A 115 -0.99 -7.08 6.37
CA PRO A 115 -2.03 -6.13 6.76
C PRO A 115 -1.50 -4.86 7.39
N GLU A 116 -0.42 -4.95 8.17
CA GLU A 116 0.25 -3.82 8.83
C GLU A 116 0.65 -2.69 7.86
N ASN A 117 0.92 -3.03 6.61
CA ASN A 117 1.30 -2.08 5.58
C ASN A 117 0.15 -1.16 5.14
N ALA A 118 -1.09 -1.44 5.55
CA ALA A 118 -2.22 -0.53 5.32
C ALA A 118 -2.02 0.84 5.98
N VAL A 119 -1.12 0.95 6.97
CA VAL A 119 -0.74 2.24 7.56
C VAL A 119 -0.25 3.26 6.51
N GLU A 120 0.37 2.78 5.44
CA GLU A 120 0.89 3.62 4.35
C GLU A 120 -0.25 4.21 3.50
N LEU A 121 -1.40 3.53 3.39
CA LEU A 121 -2.59 4.11 2.74
C LEU A 121 -3.11 5.32 3.53
N PHE A 122 -3.08 5.25 4.85
CA PHE A 122 -3.50 6.36 5.71
C PHE A 122 -2.49 7.51 5.69
N HIS A 123 -1.19 7.22 5.55
CA HIS A 123 -0.18 8.23 5.29
C HIS A 123 -0.46 8.97 3.97
N LEU A 124 -0.72 8.22 2.90
CA LEU A 124 -1.07 8.79 1.59
C LEU A 124 -2.40 9.57 1.61
N LEU A 125 -3.40 9.10 2.35
CA LEU A 125 -4.68 9.79 2.50
C LEU A 125 -4.51 11.16 3.20
N ALA A 126 -3.61 11.21 4.18
CA ALA A 126 -3.26 12.44 4.91
C ALA A 126 -2.38 13.40 4.09
N ASP A 127 -1.82 12.96 2.96
CA ASP A 127 -0.96 13.78 2.11
C ASP A 127 -1.79 14.76 1.27
N LYS A 128 -1.80 16.02 1.69
CA LYS A 128 -2.47 17.13 1.01
C LYS A 128 -1.97 17.37 -0.42
N ASP A 129 -0.76 16.94 -0.74
CA ASP A 129 -0.15 17.14 -2.06
C ASP A 129 -0.49 15.97 -3.02
N ALA A 130 -1.16 14.92 -2.51
CA ALA A 130 -1.66 13.82 -3.34
C ALA A 130 -2.69 14.34 -4.36
N GLY A 131 -2.45 14.03 -5.63
CA GLY A 131 -3.34 14.38 -6.72
C GLY A 131 -4.70 13.68 -6.62
N ILE A 132 -5.72 14.24 -7.26
CA ILE A 132 -7.09 13.69 -7.24
C ILE A 132 -7.10 12.20 -7.65
N ASP A 133 -6.39 11.85 -8.73
CA ASP A 133 -6.33 10.46 -9.22
C ASP A 133 -5.71 9.50 -8.19
N GLN A 134 -4.73 9.97 -7.41
CA GLN A 134 -4.10 9.19 -6.36
C GLN A 134 -5.07 8.95 -5.20
N ARG A 135 -5.77 10.00 -4.76
CA ARG A 135 -6.81 9.90 -3.71
C ARG A 135 -7.94 8.96 -4.11
N VAL A 136 -8.41 9.03 -5.36
CA VAL A 136 -9.42 8.10 -5.90
C VAL A 136 -8.90 6.67 -5.89
N GLY A 137 -7.64 6.46 -6.31
CA GLY A 137 -7.00 5.15 -6.27
C GLY A 137 -6.93 4.56 -4.85
N ILE A 138 -6.50 5.37 -3.88
CA ILE A 138 -6.44 4.97 -2.45
C ILE A 138 -7.83 4.67 -1.92
N GLY A 139 -8.81 5.53 -2.20
CA GLY A 139 -10.19 5.33 -1.77
C GLY A 139 -10.77 4.01 -2.26
N SER A 140 -10.53 3.67 -3.53
CA SER A 140 -10.97 2.39 -4.10
C SER A 140 -10.34 1.15 -3.45
N ILE A 141 -9.16 1.29 -2.82
CA ILE A 141 -8.54 0.21 -2.03
C ILE A 141 -9.21 0.12 -0.65
N LEU A 142 -9.45 1.26 0.00
CA LEU A 142 -10.08 1.30 1.32
C LEU A 142 -11.54 0.80 1.28
N GLU A 143 -12.29 1.14 0.23
CA GLU A 143 -13.64 0.61 -0.03
C GLU A 143 -13.62 -0.92 -0.17
N GLU A 144 -12.72 -1.46 -0.99
CA GLU A 144 -12.58 -2.90 -1.14
C GLU A 144 -12.15 -3.56 0.19
N MET A 145 -11.28 -2.92 0.97
CA MET A 145 -10.91 -3.40 2.31
C MET A 145 -12.13 -3.43 3.25
N ALA A 146 -13.04 -2.47 3.14
CA ALA A 146 -14.29 -2.43 3.89
C ALA A 146 -15.23 -3.57 3.46
N GLU A 147 -15.41 -3.79 2.16
CA GLU A 147 -16.19 -4.92 1.62
C GLU A 147 -15.64 -6.28 2.06
N GLN A 148 -14.31 -6.40 2.18
CA GLN A 148 -13.64 -7.60 2.71
C GLN A 148 -13.62 -7.68 4.25
N GLY A 149 -14.17 -6.67 4.94
CA GLY A 149 -14.22 -6.59 6.41
C GLY A 149 -12.87 -6.33 7.09
N THR A 150 -11.82 -6.05 6.33
CA THR A 150 -10.46 -5.84 6.85
C THR A 150 -10.20 -4.41 7.34
N LEU A 151 -10.99 -3.44 6.86
CA LEU A 151 -10.88 -2.03 7.27
C LEU A 151 -11.23 -1.81 8.75
N SER A 152 -12.12 -2.65 9.31
CA SER A 152 -12.56 -2.60 10.71
C SER A 152 -11.42 -2.67 11.75
N ARG A 153 -10.24 -3.18 11.35
CA ARG A 153 -9.04 -3.23 12.21
C ARG A 153 -8.34 -1.89 12.37
N TRP A 154 -8.70 -0.90 11.55
CA TRP A 154 -8.02 0.39 11.44
C TRP A 154 -8.86 1.56 11.96
N ILE A 155 -9.93 1.27 12.71
CA ILE A 155 -10.83 2.29 13.27
C ILE A 155 -10.07 3.30 14.12
N ASP A 156 -9.15 2.87 14.98
CA ASP A 156 -8.36 3.80 15.79
C ASP A 156 -7.52 4.73 14.91
N LYS A 157 -6.89 4.19 13.86
CA LYS A 157 -6.04 4.97 12.96
C LYS A 157 -6.84 5.97 12.13
N LEU A 158 -8.01 5.57 11.63
CA LEU A 158 -8.94 6.46 10.96
C LEU A 158 -9.52 7.50 11.93
N GLY A 159 -9.75 7.11 13.19
CA GLY A 159 -10.14 7.99 14.27
C GLY A 159 -9.10 9.09 14.55
N GLU A 160 -7.81 8.77 14.48
CA GLU A 160 -6.74 9.77 14.53
C GLU A 160 -6.82 10.75 13.33
N LEU A 161 -7.03 10.23 12.12
CA LEU A 161 -7.14 11.05 10.91
C LEU A 161 -8.37 11.96 10.92
N SER A 162 -9.47 11.56 11.57
CA SER A 162 -10.64 12.43 11.75
C SER A 162 -10.38 13.67 12.61
N ARG A 163 -9.16 13.82 13.16
CA ARG A 163 -8.69 15.01 13.89
C ARG A 163 -7.58 15.78 13.15
N ASN A 164 -7.34 15.46 11.88
CA ASN A 164 -6.32 16.12 11.07
C ASN A 164 -6.61 17.63 10.93
N PRO A 165 -5.59 18.51 10.89
CA PRO A 165 -5.80 19.94 10.63
C PRO A 165 -6.55 20.23 9.32
N ASP A 166 -6.39 19.39 8.31
CA ASP A 166 -7.02 19.51 7.01
C ASP A 166 -8.45 18.94 7.02
N ALA A 167 -9.44 19.75 6.63
CA ALA A 167 -10.85 19.39 6.66
C ALA A 167 -11.22 18.29 5.65
N THR A 168 -10.55 18.23 4.50
CA THR A 168 -10.76 17.17 3.51
C THR A 168 -10.27 15.83 4.04
N VAL A 169 -9.09 15.79 4.68
CA VAL A 169 -8.60 14.57 5.33
C VAL A 169 -9.54 14.11 6.45
N ARG A 170 -10.07 15.05 7.26
CA ARG A 170 -11.07 14.70 8.28
C ARG A 170 -12.33 14.09 7.67
N ALA A 171 -12.88 14.70 6.61
CA ALA A 171 -14.06 14.19 5.93
C ALA A 171 -13.83 12.80 5.33
N ASP A 172 -12.70 12.59 4.63
CA ASP A 172 -12.31 11.28 4.09
C ASP A 172 -12.22 10.22 5.21
N ALA A 173 -11.60 10.57 6.34
CA ALA A 173 -11.47 9.66 7.47
C ALA A 173 -12.84 9.26 8.07
N LEU A 174 -13.77 10.20 8.19
CA LEU A 174 -15.15 9.91 8.65
C LEU A 174 -15.88 8.98 7.68
N HIS A 175 -15.71 9.20 6.36
CA HIS A 175 -16.27 8.33 5.34
C HIS A 175 -15.76 6.88 5.49
N TYR A 176 -14.46 6.67 5.62
CA TYR A 176 -13.90 5.32 5.79
C TYR A 176 -14.22 4.70 7.15
N LEU A 177 -14.38 5.51 8.22
CA LEU A 177 -14.90 5.03 9.51
C LEU A 177 -16.31 4.45 9.37
N ALA A 178 -17.18 5.10 8.59
CA ALA A 178 -18.52 4.62 8.31
C ALA A 178 -18.50 3.28 7.55
N LEU A 179 -17.66 3.18 6.51
CA LEU A 179 -17.53 1.96 5.72
C LEU A 179 -16.97 0.78 6.51
N GLY A 180 -16.11 1.04 7.51
CA GLY A 180 -15.61 0.01 8.41
C GLY A 180 -16.70 -0.71 9.23
N ALA A 181 -17.93 -0.16 9.26
CA ALA A 181 -19.13 -0.74 9.86
C ALA A 181 -18.95 -1.21 11.32
N SER A 182 -18.10 -0.51 12.08
CA SER A 182 -17.87 -0.78 13.50
C SER A 182 -18.62 0.20 14.37
N ASP A 183 -19.29 -0.29 15.42
CA ASP A 183 -19.87 0.57 16.46
C ASP A 183 -18.81 1.46 17.12
N ASP A 184 -17.54 1.04 17.10
CA ASP A 184 -16.39 1.80 17.61
C ASP A 184 -16.11 3.09 16.81
N ALA A 185 -16.68 3.23 15.61
CA ALA A 185 -16.59 4.45 14.81
C ALA A 185 -17.50 5.57 15.33
N ARG A 186 -18.60 5.22 16.03
CA ARG A 186 -19.65 6.16 16.47
C ARG A 186 -19.11 7.34 17.30
N PRO A 187 -18.20 7.16 18.27
CA PRO A 187 -17.67 8.28 19.05
C PRO A 187 -16.96 9.35 18.20
N PHE A 188 -16.27 8.93 17.13
CA PHE A 188 -15.59 9.86 16.22
C PHE A 188 -16.60 10.66 15.38
N LEU A 189 -17.64 9.98 14.86
CA LEU A 189 -18.72 10.61 14.10
C LEU A 189 -19.52 11.60 14.97
N GLU A 190 -19.85 11.24 16.21
CA GLU A 190 -20.55 12.13 17.14
C GLU A 190 -19.71 13.36 17.50
N SER A 191 -18.40 13.21 17.66
CA SER A 191 -17.49 14.33 17.87
C SER A 191 -17.46 15.28 16.66
N ALA A 192 -17.47 14.74 15.44
CA ALA A 192 -17.39 15.52 14.21
C ALA A 192 -18.64 16.38 13.91
N ARG A 193 -19.77 16.12 14.56
CA ARG A 193 -20.95 17.00 14.50
C ARG A 193 -20.70 18.42 15.00
N ASN A 194 -19.67 18.60 15.83
CA ASN A 194 -19.27 19.91 16.35
C ASN A 194 -17.96 20.40 15.71
N ASP A 195 -17.57 19.86 14.55
CA ASP A 195 -16.36 20.28 13.86
C ASP A 195 -16.43 21.76 13.44
N ALA A 196 -15.27 22.42 13.41
CA ALA A 196 -15.20 23.82 12.99
C ALA A 196 -15.56 24.02 11.52
N ASP A 197 -15.36 23.01 10.68
CA ASP A 197 -15.64 23.03 9.24
C ASP A 197 -17.04 22.51 8.93
N ASP A 198 -17.78 23.27 8.12
CA ASP A 198 -19.17 22.97 7.75
C ASP A 198 -19.31 21.66 6.97
N MET A 199 -18.36 21.35 6.09
CA MET A 199 -18.36 20.12 5.29
C MET A 199 -18.18 18.90 6.20
N VAL A 200 -17.26 18.97 7.17
CA VAL A 200 -17.01 17.87 8.09
C VAL A 200 -18.25 17.59 8.96
N ARG A 201 -18.93 18.64 9.43
CA ARG A 201 -20.20 18.49 10.16
C ARG A 201 -21.28 17.82 9.31
N GLN A 202 -21.44 18.25 8.05
CA GLN A 202 -22.42 17.67 7.12
C GLN A 202 -22.18 16.18 6.88
N VAL A 203 -20.93 15.81 6.56
CA VAL A 203 -20.54 14.40 6.35
C VAL A 203 -20.85 13.56 7.59
N ALA A 204 -20.52 14.06 8.79
CA ALA A 204 -20.80 13.34 10.04
C ALA A 204 -22.31 13.15 10.28
N GLU A 205 -23.12 14.17 10.00
CA GLU A 205 -24.57 14.09 10.15
C GLU A 205 -25.21 13.10 9.17
N GLU A 206 -24.83 13.16 7.89
CA GLU A 206 -25.30 12.23 6.86
C GLU A 206 -25.01 10.76 7.24
N ILE A 207 -23.78 10.47 7.64
CA ILE A 207 -23.36 9.12 8.06
C ILE A 207 -24.17 8.63 9.28
N LEU A 208 -24.33 9.49 10.29
CA LEU A 208 -25.06 9.11 11.51
C LEU A 208 -26.55 8.87 11.24
N GLU A 209 -27.16 9.63 10.33
CA GLU A 209 -28.53 9.39 9.88
C GLU A 209 -28.67 8.04 9.18
N GLU A 210 -27.74 7.71 8.27
CA GLU A 210 -27.71 6.41 7.59
C GLU A 210 -27.57 5.23 8.57
N LEU A 211 -26.65 5.32 9.52
CA LEU A 211 -26.44 4.29 10.55
C LEU A 211 -27.66 4.12 11.47
N SER A 212 -28.38 5.22 11.75
CA SER A 212 -29.60 5.18 12.56
C SER A 212 -30.78 4.58 11.80
N GLY A 213 -30.88 4.85 10.49
CA GLY A 213 -31.90 4.28 9.61
C GLY A 213 -31.68 2.81 9.28
N ALA A 214 -30.43 2.36 9.18
CA ALA A 214 -30.07 0.95 8.96
C ALA A 214 -30.44 0.06 10.16
N ASN A 215 -30.28 0.58 11.38
CA ASN A 215 -30.66 -0.12 12.63
C ASN A 215 -32.18 -0.14 12.91
N ALA A 216 -32.99 0.57 12.11
CA ALA A 216 -34.44 0.63 12.24
C ALA A 216 -35.18 -0.34 11.30
N LYS A 217 -34.45 -1.09 10.45
CA LYS A 217 -34.97 -2.14 9.57
C LYS A 217 -34.58 -3.53 10.06
#